data_AF-X1B541-F1
#
_entry.id   AF-X1B541-F1
#
_cell.length_a   1.000
_cell.length_b   1.000
_cell.length_c   1.000
_cell.angle_alpha   90.00
_cell.angle_beta   90.00
_cell.angle_gamma   90.00
#
_symmetry.space_group_name_H-M   'P 1'
#
loop_
_entity.id
_entity.type
_entity.pdbx_description
1 polymer ?
#
loop_
_entity_poly.entity_id
_entity_poly.type
_entity_poly.pdbx_seq_one_letter_code
_entity_poly.pdbx_strand_id
1 'polypeptide(L)'
;AVSGAGGVVTFRPASGEKTYVSKVEYPNSSLKQNRNYEVGVVLSDRYGRQSSVILNKPTQSSTIFSPYFDSSLIQKNWPGDSIKMLFNSPIGPTNADQTNGWPGIYNGDASSANYNPLGWYSYKVVVKQTEQEYYNVYLPGIMAAYPEDDTLELGSTSHTVLINDNINKIPRDLSEVGPEQKQFRSSVRLFGRIENTTTTITTANFGLSNKQYYPSLISDTASMISTFRDMFEVPSTITDGYKQFYDFESNPLIARISTVSQIGQIDTTNETETPPG
;
A
#
# COMPACT_ATOMS: atom_id res chain seq x y z
N ALA A 1 28.84 16.33 -32.89
CA ALA A 1 27.47 16.60 -33.37
C ALA A 1 26.97 15.36 -34.10
N VAL A 2 25.65 15.14 -34.12
CA VAL A 2 24.91 13.90 -34.53
C VAL A 2 24.87 12.86 -33.42
N SER A 3 23.75 12.26 -33.02
CA SER A 3 22.32 12.56 -33.08
C SER A 3 21.65 11.52 -32.17
N GLY A 4 20.63 11.90 -31.40
CA GLY A 4 19.86 10.95 -30.60
C GLY A 4 19.20 9.89 -31.49
N ALA A 5 19.51 8.62 -31.22
CA ALA A 5 18.72 7.47 -31.63
C ALA A 5 18.68 6.55 -30.42
N GLY A 6 17.48 6.14 -30.00
CA GLY A 6 17.29 5.18 -28.92
C GLY A 6 18.01 3.88 -29.26
N GLY A 7 19.24 3.75 -28.78
CA GLY A 7 20.05 2.57 -28.98
C GLY A 7 19.47 1.44 -28.14
N VAL A 8 19.01 0.37 -28.80
CA VAL A 8 18.75 -0.90 -28.14
C VAL A 8 20.10 -1.38 -27.59
N VAL A 9 20.28 -1.25 -26.27
CA VAL A 9 21.45 -1.78 -25.59
C VAL A 9 21.27 -3.30 -25.51
N THR A 10 21.91 -4.01 -26.44
CA THR A 10 21.92 -5.48 -26.44
C THR A 10 23.07 -5.94 -25.56
N PHE A 11 22.75 -6.37 -24.34
CA PHE A 11 23.74 -6.94 -23.43
C PHE A 11 24.04 -8.39 -23.83
N ARG A 12 25.29 -8.68 -24.20
CA ARG A 12 25.78 -10.06 -24.28
C ARG A 12 26.42 -10.41 -22.94
N PRO A 13 25.88 -11.36 -22.17
CA PRO A 13 26.45 -11.69 -20.88
C PRO A 13 27.83 -12.35 -21.10
N ALA A 14 28.81 -11.98 -20.27
CA ALA A 14 30.16 -12.54 -20.33
C ALA A 14 30.23 -14.02 -19.89
N SER A 15 29.13 -14.55 -19.34
CA SER A 15 28.94 -15.92 -18.89
C SER A 15 27.48 -16.34 -19.09
N GLY A 16 27.14 -17.60 -18.79
CA GLY A 16 25.75 -18.07 -18.88
C GLY A 16 24.81 -17.24 -18.00
N GLU A 17 23.64 -16.88 -18.55
CA GLU A 17 22.57 -16.24 -17.78
C GLU A 17 22.11 -17.19 -16.67
N LYS A 18 22.13 -16.72 -15.43
CA LYS A 18 21.56 -17.45 -14.30
C LYS A 18 20.23 -16.81 -13.94
N THR A 19 19.14 -17.51 -14.24
CA THR A 19 17.80 -17.11 -13.84
C THR A 19 17.52 -17.61 -12.44
N TYR A 20 17.26 -16.70 -11.51
CA TYR A 20 16.73 -17.01 -10.19
C TYR A 20 15.28 -16.54 -10.15
N VAL A 21 14.35 -17.44 -9.86
CA VAL A 21 12.92 -17.12 -9.74
C VAL A 21 12.49 -17.29 -8.30
N SER A 22 11.91 -16.24 -7.71
CA SER A 22 11.33 -16.25 -6.36
C SER A 22 9.97 -16.95 -6.28
N LYS A 23 9.56 -17.66 -7.34
CA LYS A 23 8.24 -18.32 -7.44
C LYS A 23 7.93 -19.27 -6.28
N VAL A 24 8.95 -19.80 -5.61
CA VAL A 24 8.78 -20.67 -4.44
C VAL A 24 8.31 -19.89 -3.21
N GLU A 25 8.85 -18.69 -2.98
CA GLU A 25 8.57 -17.90 -1.77
C GLU A 25 7.37 -16.97 -1.95
N TYR A 26 7.20 -16.37 -3.14
CA TYR A 26 6.16 -15.37 -3.40
C TYR A 26 5.51 -15.55 -4.79
N PRO A 27 4.76 -16.65 -5.02
CA PRO A 27 4.22 -16.98 -6.35
C PRO A 27 3.20 -15.98 -6.90
N ASN A 28 2.53 -15.22 -6.03
CA ASN A 28 1.44 -14.31 -6.40
C ASN A 28 1.76 -12.85 -6.08
N SER A 29 3.01 -12.52 -5.76
CA SER A 29 3.41 -11.14 -5.43
C SER A 29 4.09 -10.50 -6.63
N SER A 30 3.63 -9.30 -6.99
CA SER A 30 4.27 -8.46 -8.00
C SER A 30 4.50 -7.06 -7.42
N LEU A 31 5.48 -6.35 -7.99
CA LEU A 31 5.67 -4.94 -7.70
C LEU A 31 4.58 -4.11 -8.38
N LYS A 32 4.24 -2.98 -7.76
CA LYS A 32 3.28 -2.02 -8.32
C LYS A 32 3.86 -1.38 -9.58
N GLN A 33 2.97 -0.86 -10.41
CA GLN A 33 3.33 -0.12 -11.61
C GLN A 33 3.13 1.36 -11.41
N ASN A 34 3.66 2.12 -12.36
CA ASN A 34 3.75 3.57 -12.33
C ASN A 34 4.49 4.04 -11.08
N ARG A 35 5.62 3.40 -10.80
CA ARG A 35 6.45 3.62 -9.61
C ARG A 35 7.92 3.57 -9.96
N ASN A 36 8.71 4.32 -9.21
CA ASN A 36 10.15 4.33 -9.28
C ASN A 36 10.71 3.41 -8.19
N TYR A 37 11.51 2.44 -8.63
CA TYR A 37 12.17 1.47 -7.77
C TYR A 37 13.67 1.72 -7.78
N GLU A 38 14.26 1.88 -6.60
CA GLU A 38 15.71 1.89 -6.40
C GLU A 38 16.20 0.47 -6.07
N VAL A 39 17.12 -0.05 -6.87
CA VAL A 39 17.63 -1.42 -6.74
C VAL A 39 19.08 -1.38 -6.29
N GLY A 40 19.41 -2.20 -5.30
CA GLY A 40 20.78 -2.32 -4.77
C GLY A 40 21.11 -3.75 -4.37
N VAL A 41 22.35 -3.95 -3.93
CA VAL A 41 22.84 -5.25 -3.47
C VAL A 41 23.38 -5.12 -2.05
N VAL A 42 23.02 -6.08 -1.20
CA VAL A 42 23.55 -6.21 0.16
C VAL A 42 24.36 -7.49 0.22
N LEU A 43 25.59 -7.40 0.73
CA LEU A 43 26.43 -8.56 1.00
C LEU A 43 26.08 -9.13 2.36
N SER A 44 26.15 -10.45 2.50
CA SER A 44 25.93 -11.12 3.78
C SER A 44 26.98 -12.20 4.01
N ASP A 45 27.49 -12.25 5.23
CA ASP A 45 28.34 -13.35 5.66
C ASP A 45 27.53 -14.62 5.94
N ARG A 46 28.20 -15.71 6.34
CA ARG A 46 27.53 -16.97 6.66
C ARG A 46 26.62 -16.89 7.91
N TYR A 47 26.81 -15.89 8.75
CA TYR A 47 26.10 -15.72 10.02
C TYR A 47 24.96 -14.69 9.94
N GLY A 48 24.68 -14.16 8.75
CA GLY A 48 23.58 -13.23 8.50
C GLY A 48 23.88 -11.76 8.80
N ARG A 49 25.13 -11.40 9.13
CA ARG A 49 25.55 -9.99 9.19
C ARG A 49 25.59 -9.42 7.78
N GLN A 50 25.26 -8.14 7.64
CA GLN A 50 24.97 -7.52 6.34
C GLN A 50 25.81 -6.25 6.12
N SER A 51 26.16 -5.96 4.87
CA SER A 51 26.74 -4.69 4.46
C SER A 51 25.69 -3.59 4.36
N SER A 52 26.13 -2.35 4.19
CA SER A 52 25.28 -1.31 3.63
C SER A 52 24.85 -1.67 2.20
N VAL A 53 23.81 -0.99 1.70
CA VAL A 53 23.34 -1.19 0.32
C VAL A 53 24.37 -0.65 -0.66
N ILE A 54 24.85 -1.53 -1.54
CA ILE A 54 25.71 -1.20 -2.66
C ILE A 54 24.81 -0.81 -3.83
N LEU A 55 24.89 0.45 -4.22
CA LEU A 55 24.19 1.02 -5.37
C LEU A 55 25.11 1.04 -6.60
N ASN A 56 24.53 1.35 -7.76
CA ASN A 56 25.30 1.61 -8.97
C ASN A 56 26.24 2.83 -8.77
N LYS A 57 27.21 3.01 -9.67
CA LYS A 57 28.15 4.13 -9.63
C LYS A 57 27.41 5.46 -9.44
N PRO A 58 27.95 6.43 -8.67
CA PRO A 58 27.27 7.71 -8.40
C PRO A 58 26.84 8.49 -9.64
N THR A 59 27.49 8.25 -10.78
CA THR A 59 27.18 8.87 -12.08
C THR A 59 26.10 8.14 -12.88
N GLN A 60 25.57 7.03 -12.37
CA GLN A 60 24.52 6.22 -12.98
C GLN A 60 23.37 6.01 -11.99
N SER A 61 22.13 6.14 -12.48
CA SER A 61 20.96 5.92 -11.63
C SER A 61 20.86 4.45 -11.22
N SER A 62 20.50 4.21 -9.96
CA SER A 62 20.05 2.90 -9.45
C SER A 62 18.52 2.79 -9.45
N THR A 63 17.84 3.82 -9.94
CA THR A 63 16.38 3.92 -10.00
C THR A 63 15.88 3.55 -11.37
N ILE A 64 14.88 2.67 -11.41
CA ILE A 64 14.18 2.22 -12.61
C ILE A 64 12.70 2.55 -12.44
N PHE A 65 12.11 3.16 -13.47
CA PHE A 65 10.68 3.39 -13.53
C PHE A 65 9.96 2.17 -14.12
N SER A 66 8.94 1.67 -13.41
CA SER A 66 8.03 0.63 -13.89
C SER A 66 6.77 1.31 -14.45
N PRO A 67 6.56 1.35 -15.78
CA PRO A 67 5.38 1.97 -16.38
C PRO A 67 4.12 1.11 -16.19
N TYR A 68 2.95 1.68 -16.47
CA TYR A 68 1.74 0.86 -16.68
C TYR A 68 1.91 0.01 -17.93
N PHE A 69 1.36 -1.21 -17.91
CA PHE A 69 1.21 -1.99 -19.14
C PHE A 69 0.07 -1.42 -19.99
N ASP A 70 0.18 -1.64 -21.30
CA ASP A 70 -0.85 -1.24 -22.25
C ASP A 70 -2.15 -2.04 -22.03
N SER A 71 -3.27 -1.37 -22.25
CA SER A 71 -4.63 -1.92 -22.29
C SER A 71 -4.81 -3.15 -23.18
N SER A 72 -3.91 -3.40 -24.13
CA SER A 72 -3.91 -4.57 -25.02
C SER A 72 -3.43 -5.88 -24.35
N LEU A 73 -2.84 -5.81 -23.15
CA LEU A 73 -2.26 -6.96 -22.45
C LEU A 73 -3.28 -7.62 -21.50
N ILE A 74 -3.58 -8.90 -21.73
CA ILE A 74 -4.46 -9.69 -20.85
C ILE A 74 -3.66 -10.10 -19.61
N GLN A 75 -4.01 -9.54 -18.44
CA GLN A 75 -3.32 -9.76 -17.17
C GLN A 75 -3.14 -11.25 -16.80
N LYS A 76 -4.08 -12.12 -17.18
CA LYS A 76 -3.99 -13.58 -16.98
C LYS A 76 -2.76 -14.21 -17.63
N ASN A 77 -2.31 -13.69 -18.78
CA ASN A 77 -1.22 -14.26 -19.58
C ASN A 77 0.12 -13.58 -19.30
N TRP A 78 0.15 -12.61 -18.39
CA TRP A 78 1.33 -11.84 -18.07
C TRP A 78 1.60 -11.87 -16.56
N PRO A 79 2.56 -12.68 -16.11
CA PRO A 79 2.86 -12.83 -14.69
C PRO A 79 3.57 -11.60 -14.07
N GLY A 80 3.91 -10.60 -14.88
CA GLY A 80 4.59 -9.36 -14.47
C GLY A 80 5.97 -9.17 -15.14
N ASP A 81 6.57 -8.02 -14.86
CA ASP A 81 7.92 -7.68 -15.32
C ASP A 81 9.01 -8.35 -14.47
N SER A 82 10.15 -8.62 -15.10
CA SER A 82 11.35 -9.13 -14.44
C SER A 82 12.44 -8.07 -14.37
N ILE A 83 13.08 -7.93 -13.21
CA ILE A 83 14.29 -7.11 -13.07
C ILE A 83 15.47 -7.84 -13.70
N LYS A 84 16.26 -7.13 -14.53
CA LYS A 84 17.51 -7.63 -15.10
C LYS A 84 18.67 -6.82 -14.55
N MET A 85 19.70 -7.50 -14.05
CA MET A 85 20.87 -6.88 -13.44
C MET A 85 22.15 -7.38 -14.09
N LEU A 86 23.12 -6.48 -14.29
CA LEU A 86 24.44 -6.80 -14.82
C LEU A 86 25.51 -6.37 -13.82
N PHE A 87 26.36 -7.32 -13.41
CA PHE A 87 27.52 -7.06 -12.58
C PHE A 87 28.75 -6.79 -13.46
N ASN A 88 29.14 -5.52 -13.56
CA ASN A 88 30.25 -5.08 -14.41
C ASN A 88 31.63 -5.33 -13.79
N SER A 89 31.71 -5.58 -12.49
CA SER A 89 32.97 -5.80 -11.79
C SER A 89 32.76 -6.78 -10.63
N PRO A 90 33.74 -7.66 -10.36
CA PRO A 90 33.68 -8.51 -9.19
C PRO A 90 33.74 -7.66 -7.91
N ILE A 91 33.13 -8.15 -6.84
CA ILE A 91 33.30 -7.56 -5.52
C ILE A 91 34.73 -7.78 -5.03
N GLY A 92 35.32 -6.79 -4.38
CA GLY A 92 36.70 -6.87 -3.90
C GLY A 92 37.03 -5.79 -2.88
N PRO A 93 38.19 -5.91 -2.20
CA PRO A 93 39.25 -6.91 -2.42
C PRO A 93 38.93 -8.32 -1.90
N THR A 94 39.63 -9.35 -2.39
CA THR A 94 39.45 -10.75 -1.93
C THR A 94 39.83 -10.92 -0.47
N ASN A 95 40.91 -10.27 -0.05
CA ASN A 95 41.42 -10.35 1.32
C ASN A 95 40.73 -9.32 2.21
N ALA A 96 40.70 -9.61 3.51
CA ALA A 96 40.23 -8.66 4.50
C ALA A 96 41.17 -7.44 4.56
N ASP A 97 40.58 -6.25 4.73
CA ASP A 97 41.29 -5.00 4.94
C ASP A 97 40.80 -4.39 6.26
N GLN A 98 41.65 -4.48 7.29
CA GLN A 98 41.34 -4.01 8.63
C GLN A 98 41.32 -2.48 8.75
N THR A 99 42.00 -1.77 7.85
CA THR A 99 42.05 -0.30 7.87
C THR A 99 40.69 0.29 7.47
N ASN A 100 40.01 -0.38 6.53
CA ASN A 100 38.72 0.05 6.01
C ASN A 100 37.54 -0.81 6.53
N GLY A 101 37.81 -1.76 7.43
CA GLY A 101 36.79 -2.66 8.00
C GLY A 101 36.18 -3.63 6.97
N TRP A 102 36.86 -3.91 5.86
CA TRP A 102 36.39 -4.83 4.83
C TRP A 102 36.68 -6.29 5.22
N PRO A 103 35.65 -7.16 5.35
CA PRO A 103 35.85 -8.55 5.78
C PRO A 103 36.54 -9.47 4.77
N GLY A 104 36.70 -9.05 3.51
CA GLY A 104 37.15 -9.93 2.43
C GLY A 104 36.05 -10.85 1.92
N ILE A 105 36.38 -11.70 0.96
CA ILE A 105 35.48 -12.70 0.38
C ILE A 105 35.61 -14.00 1.17
N TYR A 106 34.48 -14.69 1.36
CA TYR A 106 34.45 -15.96 2.07
C TYR A 106 35.33 -17.01 1.40
N ASN A 107 36.12 -17.70 2.20
CA ASN A 107 36.81 -18.93 1.83
C ASN A 107 36.79 -19.92 3.00
N GLY A 108 36.13 -21.05 2.80
CA GLY A 108 35.95 -22.08 3.81
C GLY A 108 37.02 -23.14 3.88
N ASP A 109 37.97 -23.13 2.95
CA ASP A 109 39.01 -24.14 2.88
C ASP A 109 40.14 -23.81 3.86
N ALA A 110 40.17 -24.55 4.99
CA ALA A 110 41.17 -24.39 6.03
C ALA A 110 42.61 -24.70 5.57
N SER A 111 42.79 -25.38 4.45
CA SER A 111 44.11 -25.67 3.86
C SER A 111 44.61 -24.59 2.90
N SER A 112 43.73 -23.66 2.49
CA SER A 112 44.07 -22.57 1.58
C SER A 112 44.74 -21.42 2.33
N ALA A 113 45.80 -20.85 1.75
CA ALA A 113 46.46 -19.65 2.28
C ALA A 113 45.51 -18.42 2.39
N ASN A 114 44.42 -18.42 1.62
CA ASN A 114 43.38 -17.39 1.65
C ASN A 114 42.18 -17.78 2.54
N TYR A 115 42.35 -18.70 3.51
CA TYR A 115 41.26 -19.11 4.41
C TYR A 115 40.63 -17.90 5.09
N ASN A 116 39.32 -17.71 4.88
CA ASN A 116 38.56 -16.59 5.40
C ASN A 116 37.12 -17.00 5.71
N PRO A 117 36.86 -17.64 6.85
CA PRO A 117 35.53 -18.12 7.21
C PRO A 117 34.55 -16.99 7.56
N LEU A 118 35.04 -15.75 7.74
CA LEU A 118 34.26 -14.58 8.15
C LEU A 118 33.99 -13.59 7.01
N GLY A 119 34.48 -13.87 5.80
CA GLY A 119 34.27 -13.02 4.63
C GLY A 119 32.82 -13.04 4.12
N TRP A 120 32.54 -12.18 3.13
CA TRP A 120 31.25 -12.14 2.45
C TRP A 120 30.97 -13.47 1.74
N TYR A 121 29.86 -14.10 2.11
CA TYR A 121 29.49 -15.44 1.67
C TYR A 121 28.42 -15.43 0.56
N SER A 122 27.47 -14.51 0.68
CA SER A 122 26.31 -14.41 -0.21
C SER A 122 25.94 -12.94 -0.43
N TYR A 123 25.02 -12.70 -1.36
CA TYR A 123 24.42 -11.40 -1.56
C TYR A 123 22.91 -11.52 -1.71
N LYS A 124 22.19 -10.43 -1.43
CA LYS A 124 20.77 -10.28 -1.67
C LYS A 124 20.55 -9.04 -2.52
N VAL A 125 19.61 -9.13 -3.46
CA VAL A 125 19.11 -7.97 -4.18
C VAL A 125 18.03 -7.33 -3.32
N VAL A 126 18.16 -6.04 -3.07
CA VAL A 126 17.18 -5.26 -2.32
C VAL A 126 16.53 -4.25 -3.25
N VAL A 127 15.23 -4.08 -3.12
CA VAL A 127 14.44 -3.16 -3.95
C VAL A 127 13.67 -2.24 -3.01
N LYS A 128 13.78 -0.94 -3.25
CA LYS A 128 13.08 0.10 -2.50
C LYS A 128 12.13 0.83 -3.43
N GLN A 129 10.86 0.92 -3.06
CA GLN A 129 9.92 1.83 -3.70
C GLN A 129 10.14 3.24 -3.16
N THR A 130 10.23 4.23 -4.06
CA THR A 130 10.49 5.63 -3.65
C THR A 130 9.21 6.37 -3.27
N GLU A 131 8.09 6.05 -3.93
CA GLU A 131 6.80 6.67 -3.63
C GLU A 131 6.20 6.13 -2.34
N GLN A 132 5.65 7.04 -1.54
CA GLN A 132 4.87 6.72 -0.35
C GLN A 132 3.64 5.90 -0.74
N GLU A 133 3.40 4.83 -0.01
CA GLU A 133 2.17 4.06 -0.17
C GLU A 133 1.04 4.73 0.62
N TYR A 134 -0.06 5.00 -0.06
CA TYR A 134 -1.33 5.25 0.61
C TYR A 134 -1.77 3.96 1.28
N TYR A 135 -2.13 4.03 2.56
CA TYR A 135 -2.74 2.91 3.25
C TYR A 135 -4.16 2.71 2.73
N ASN A 136 -4.47 1.50 2.27
CA ASN A 136 -5.84 1.14 1.92
C ASN A 136 -6.67 0.99 3.21
N VAL A 137 -7.80 1.68 3.24
CA VAL A 137 -8.81 1.58 4.29
C VAL A 137 -9.98 0.77 3.72
N TYR A 138 -10.42 -0.24 4.47
CA TYR A 138 -11.55 -1.09 4.05
C TYR A 138 -12.72 -0.84 4.99
N LEU A 139 -13.70 -0.09 4.51
CA LEU A 139 -14.82 0.38 5.33
C LEU A 139 -16.00 -0.60 5.22
N PRO A 140 -16.76 -0.84 6.30
CA PRO A 140 -17.91 -1.75 6.30
C PRO A 140 -19.14 -1.20 5.57
N GLY A 141 -19.04 0.00 5.00
CA GLY A 141 -20.12 0.70 4.30
C GLY A 141 -20.00 2.20 4.55
N ILE A 142 -20.46 3.00 3.59
CA ILE A 142 -20.47 4.45 3.70
C ILE A 142 -21.92 4.91 3.58
N MET A 143 -22.39 5.65 4.60
CA MET A 143 -23.66 6.36 4.55
C MET A 143 -23.43 7.75 3.99
N ALA A 144 -24.20 8.16 3.00
CA ALA A 144 -24.26 9.55 2.57
C ALA A 144 -25.29 10.29 3.44
N ALA A 145 -25.05 11.57 3.73
CA ALA A 145 -25.91 12.37 4.61
C ALA A 145 -26.02 11.81 6.04
N TYR A 146 -27.12 12.09 6.73
CA TYR A 146 -27.36 11.75 8.13
C TYR A 146 -28.46 10.69 8.28
N PRO A 147 -28.40 9.84 9.33
CA PRO A 147 -29.41 8.79 9.58
C PRO A 147 -30.79 9.29 10.04
N GLU A 148 -30.95 10.59 10.30
CA GLU A 148 -32.24 11.21 10.66
C GLU A 148 -32.85 12.02 9.51
N ASP A 149 -32.01 12.47 8.57
CA ASP A 149 -32.38 13.33 7.46
C ASP A 149 -31.44 13.02 6.27
N ASP A 150 -31.98 12.28 5.31
CA ASP A 150 -31.29 11.82 4.11
C ASP A 150 -30.94 12.96 3.12
N THR A 151 -31.50 14.16 3.35
CA THR A 151 -31.22 15.35 2.55
C THR A 151 -30.17 16.24 3.18
N LEU A 152 -29.93 16.13 4.48
CA LEU A 152 -29.01 16.99 5.21
C LEU A 152 -27.56 16.75 4.76
N GLU A 153 -26.94 17.80 4.20
CA GLU A 153 -25.57 17.77 3.67
C GLU A 153 -25.32 16.65 2.63
N LEU A 154 -26.36 16.19 1.93
CA LEU A 154 -26.23 15.16 0.90
C LEU A 154 -25.23 15.59 -0.18
N GLY A 155 -24.26 14.72 -0.45
CA GLY A 155 -23.18 14.98 -1.40
C GLY A 155 -22.05 15.88 -0.88
N SER A 156 -22.20 16.41 0.34
CA SER A 156 -21.17 17.21 1.04
C SER A 156 -20.57 16.45 2.23
N THR A 157 -21.35 15.56 2.85
CA THR A 157 -20.86 14.70 3.93
C THR A 157 -21.32 13.25 3.82
N SER A 158 -20.44 12.39 4.32
CA SER A 158 -20.68 10.96 4.44
C SER A 158 -20.11 10.46 5.77
N HIS A 159 -20.65 9.35 6.27
CA HIS A 159 -20.32 8.76 7.55
C HIS A 159 -19.96 7.29 7.37
N THR A 160 -18.92 6.84 8.07
CA THR A 160 -18.49 5.44 8.04
C THR A 160 -17.99 5.00 9.40
N VAL A 161 -18.16 3.71 9.71
CA VAL A 161 -17.55 3.10 10.88
C VAL A 161 -16.06 2.83 10.64
N LEU A 162 -15.22 3.16 11.63
CA LEU A 162 -13.81 2.80 11.68
C LEU A 162 -13.63 1.54 12.52
N ILE A 163 -13.27 0.44 11.85
CA ILE A 163 -13.01 -0.87 12.47
C ILE A 163 -11.54 -1.25 12.40
N ASN A 164 -11.06 -2.02 13.38
CA ASN A 164 -9.73 -2.63 13.37
C ASN A 164 -8.61 -1.63 13.03
N ASP A 165 -7.76 -2.01 12.08
CA ASP A 165 -6.61 -1.22 11.61
C ASP A 165 -6.99 0.09 10.90
N ASN A 166 -8.25 0.26 10.48
CA ASN A 166 -8.69 1.52 9.88
C ASN A 166 -8.57 2.70 10.86
N ILE A 167 -8.68 2.45 12.17
CA ILE A 167 -8.53 3.46 13.21
C ILE A 167 -7.11 4.06 13.18
N ASN A 168 -6.11 3.26 12.88
CA ASN A 168 -4.72 3.71 12.78
C ASN A 168 -4.44 4.42 11.44
N LYS A 169 -5.20 4.09 10.39
CA LYS A 169 -5.07 4.69 9.05
C LYS A 169 -5.80 6.02 8.91
N ILE A 170 -6.86 6.22 9.70
CA ILE A 170 -7.60 7.47 9.81
C ILE A 170 -7.49 7.97 11.26
N PRO A 171 -6.31 8.48 11.67
CA PRO A 171 -6.12 8.92 13.04
C PRO A 171 -6.91 10.19 13.37
N ARG A 172 -7.14 10.35 14.67
CA ARG A 172 -7.62 11.60 15.28
C ARG A 172 -6.49 12.61 15.36
N ASP A 173 -6.82 13.87 15.16
CA ASP A 173 -5.96 14.97 15.54
C ASP A 173 -6.09 15.22 17.04
N LEU A 174 -4.96 15.18 17.74
CA LEU A 174 -4.88 15.34 19.19
C LEU A 174 -4.26 16.68 19.59
N SER A 175 -4.01 17.59 18.64
CA SER A 175 -3.63 18.96 19.00
C SER A 175 -4.80 19.65 19.68
N GLU A 176 -4.59 20.18 20.88
CA GLU A 176 -5.57 20.99 21.62
C GLU A 176 -6.89 20.26 21.97
N VAL A 177 -6.78 19.05 22.52
CA VAL A 177 -7.95 18.31 23.01
C VAL A 177 -8.26 18.62 24.48
N GLY A 178 -9.52 18.93 24.78
CA GLY A 178 -10.01 19.10 26.15
C GLY A 178 -10.19 17.74 26.86
N PRO A 179 -10.14 17.69 28.22
CA PRO A 179 -10.33 16.43 28.97
C PRO A 179 -11.68 15.74 28.73
N GLU A 180 -12.73 16.52 28.42
CA GLU A 180 -14.09 16.03 28.18
C GLU A 180 -14.45 15.97 26.68
N GLN A 181 -13.49 16.23 25.80
CA GLN A 181 -13.76 16.27 24.36
C GLN A 181 -13.97 14.86 23.80
N LYS A 182 -15.14 14.64 23.19
CA LYS A 182 -15.53 13.35 22.60
C LYS A 182 -15.51 13.34 21.07
N GLN A 183 -15.56 14.52 20.46
CA GLN A 183 -15.43 14.71 19.02
C GLN A 183 -14.04 15.24 18.69
N PHE A 184 -13.32 14.52 17.83
CA PHE A 184 -11.96 14.85 17.45
C PHE A 184 -11.92 15.28 16.00
N ARG A 185 -11.07 16.26 15.69
CA ARG A 185 -10.81 16.63 14.30
C ARG A 185 -9.98 15.53 13.63
N SER A 186 -10.07 15.44 12.31
CA SER A 186 -9.11 14.71 11.49
C SER A 186 -8.84 15.53 10.22
N SER A 187 -7.70 15.29 9.59
CA SER A 187 -7.28 15.97 8.35
C SER A 187 -6.78 14.98 7.30
N VAL A 188 -7.15 13.71 7.47
CA VAL A 188 -6.71 12.62 6.59
C VAL A 188 -7.44 12.73 5.25
N ARG A 189 -6.64 12.82 4.18
CA ARG A 189 -7.15 12.86 2.81
C ARG A 189 -7.46 11.45 2.33
N LEU A 190 -8.68 11.25 1.85
CA LEU A 190 -9.19 9.98 1.34
C LEU A 190 -9.41 10.08 -0.17
N PHE A 191 -9.05 9.02 -0.87
CA PHE A 191 -9.27 8.90 -2.31
C PHE A 191 -10.20 7.72 -2.55
N GLY A 192 -11.50 8.01 -2.66
CA GLY A 192 -12.50 6.99 -2.94
C GLY A 192 -12.18 6.19 -4.21
N ARG A 193 -12.42 4.89 -4.15
CA ARG A 193 -12.27 3.97 -5.29
C ARG A 193 -13.49 3.09 -5.47
N ILE A 194 -14.13 2.70 -4.39
CA ILE A 194 -15.29 1.83 -4.40
C ILE A 194 -16.29 2.40 -3.42
N GLU A 195 -17.56 2.29 -3.74
CA GLU A 195 -18.65 2.63 -2.84
C GLU A 195 -19.70 1.50 -2.81
N ASN A 196 -20.42 1.42 -1.70
CA ASN A 196 -21.58 0.56 -1.55
C ASN A 196 -22.71 1.03 -2.49
N THR A 197 -23.48 0.08 -3.01
CA THR A 197 -24.63 0.32 -3.89
C THR A 197 -25.94 0.05 -3.15
N THR A 198 -27.06 0.40 -3.79
CA THR A 198 -28.40 0.08 -3.31
C THR A 198 -28.82 -1.37 -3.60
N THR A 199 -27.96 -2.18 -4.24
CA THR A 199 -28.32 -3.55 -4.63
C THR A 199 -28.44 -4.44 -3.41
N THR A 200 -29.62 -5.00 -3.16
CA THR A 200 -29.84 -6.01 -2.12
C THR A 200 -28.98 -7.24 -2.38
N ILE A 201 -28.23 -7.67 -1.37
CA ILE A 201 -27.32 -8.80 -1.47
C ILE A 201 -28.10 -10.11 -1.30
N THR A 202 -27.91 -11.00 -2.26
CA THR A 202 -28.42 -12.36 -2.30
C THR A 202 -27.25 -13.30 -2.54
N THR A 203 -27.46 -14.60 -2.32
CA THR A 203 -26.43 -15.63 -2.54
C THR A 203 -25.91 -15.70 -3.98
N ALA A 204 -26.61 -15.07 -4.94
CA ALA A 204 -26.26 -15.07 -6.35
C ALA A 204 -25.54 -13.79 -6.83
N ASN A 205 -25.49 -12.71 -6.04
CA ASN A 205 -25.06 -11.39 -6.51
C ASN A 205 -24.10 -10.63 -5.58
N PHE A 206 -23.35 -11.33 -4.71
CA PHE A 206 -22.42 -10.72 -3.76
C PHE A 206 -21.50 -9.63 -4.36
N GLY A 207 -21.06 -9.81 -5.61
CA GLY A 207 -20.20 -8.86 -6.33
C GLY A 207 -20.87 -7.57 -6.79
N LEU A 208 -22.20 -7.46 -6.73
CA LEU A 208 -22.95 -6.25 -7.13
C LEU A 208 -23.20 -5.28 -5.97
N SER A 209 -22.84 -5.66 -4.74
CA SER A 209 -22.97 -4.82 -3.55
C SER A 209 -22.11 -3.56 -3.59
N ASN A 210 -21.05 -3.58 -4.39
CA ASN A 210 -20.07 -2.51 -4.51
C ASN A 210 -19.89 -2.12 -5.98
N LYS A 211 -19.70 -0.83 -6.25
CA LYS A 211 -19.36 -0.34 -7.58
C LYS A 211 -18.14 0.57 -7.53
N GLN A 212 -17.47 0.71 -8.67
CA GLN A 212 -16.36 1.64 -8.83
C GLN A 212 -16.87 3.08 -8.63
N TYR A 213 -16.21 3.80 -7.72
CA TYR A 213 -16.42 5.22 -7.49
C TYR A 213 -15.33 6.02 -8.21
N TYR A 214 -15.72 7.11 -8.85
CA TYR A 214 -14.84 8.00 -9.58
C TYR A 214 -14.92 9.40 -8.97
N PRO A 215 -14.15 9.66 -7.89
CA PRO A 215 -14.01 11.02 -7.43
C PRO A 215 -13.33 11.83 -8.55
N SER A 216 -13.65 13.11 -8.63
CA SER A 216 -12.88 14.04 -9.46
C SER A 216 -11.40 14.06 -9.00
N LEU A 217 -10.58 15.00 -9.50
CA LEU A 217 -9.17 15.11 -9.13
C LEU A 217 -8.94 15.57 -7.67
N ILE A 218 -9.99 15.67 -6.85
CA ILE A 218 -9.97 16.20 -5.50
C ILE A 218 -10.24 15.06 -4.51
N SER A 219 -9.44 15.02 -3.46
CA SER A 219 -9.59 14.08 -2.34
C SER A 219 -10.71 14.51 -1.41
N ASP A 220 -11.45 13.55 -0.88
CA ASP A 220 -12.30 13.77 0.29
C ASP A 220 -11.43 13.89 1.56
N THR A 221 -11.98 14.39 2.65
CA THR A 221 -11.23 14.55 3.91
C THR A 221 -12.04 14.01 5.07
N ALA A 222 -11.47 13.09 5.84
CA ALA A 222 -12.02 12.73 7.15
C ALA A 222 -11.88 13.96 8.05
N SER A 223 -12.99 14.62 8.37
CA SER A 223 -12.99 15.91 9.06
C SER A 223 -13.21 15.76 10.56
N MET A 224 -13.95 14.73 10.98
CA MET A 224 -14.26 14.49 12.39
C MET A 224 -14.33 13.00 12.67
N ILE A 225 -13.88 12.59 13.86
CA ILE A 225 -14.01 11.24 14.39
C ILE A 225 -14.62 11.33 15.78
N SER A 226 -15.69 10.57 16.01
CA SER A 226 -16.37 10.51 17.29
C SER A 226 -16.95 9.12 17.53
N THR A 227 -17.47 8.84 18.72
CA THR A 227 -18.30 7.64 18.90
C THR A 227 -19.64 7.84 18.20
N PHE A 228 -20.30 6.76 17.80
CA PHE A 228 -21.60 6.79 17.13
C PHE A 228 -22.64 7.64 17.88
N ARG A 229 -22.75 7.47 19.21
CA ARG A 229 -23.68 8.21 20.08
C ARG A 229 -23.29 9.66 20.32
N ASP A 230 -22.01 10.00 20.16
CA ASP A 230 -21.53 11.39 20.30
C ASP A 230 -21.51 12.12 18.95
N MET A 231 -21.55 11.39 17.82
CA MET A 231 -21.63 11.94 16.46
C MET A 231 -23.06 12.31 16.11
N PHE A 232 -24.02 11.46 16.49
CA PHE A 232 -25.43 11.63 16.18
C PHE A 232 -26.24 11.76 17.46
N GLU A 233 -27.34 12.51 17.44
CA GLU A 233 -28.27 12.63 18.57
C GLU A 233 -29.18 11.39 18.69
N VAL A 234 -28.59 10.20 18.86
CA VAL A 234 -29.29 8.91 18.74
C VAL A 234 -30.50 8.84 19.69
N PRO A 235 -31.73 8.68 19.16
CA PRO A 235 -32.94 8.62 19.96
C PRO A 235 -33.01 7.33 20.79
N SER A 236 -33.84 7.33 21.83
CA SER A 236 -34.06 6.15 22.69
C SER A 236 -34.68 4.97 21.93
N THR A 237 -35.44 5.26 20.87
CA THR A 237 -35.96 4.27 19.92
C THR A 237 -35.22 4.44 18.61
N ILE A 238 -34.35 3.48 18.28
CA ILE A 238 -33.44 3.56 17.12
C ILE A 238 -34.23 3.28 15.83
N THR A 239 -34.27 4.27 14.93
CA THR A 239 -34.85 4.15 13.57
C THR A 239 -33.91 3.35 12.65
N ASP A 240 -34.41 2.93 11.49
CA ASP A 240 -33.69 2.01 10.61
C ASP A 240 -32.39 2.61 10.04
N GLY A 241 -32.35 3.92 9.82
CA GLY A 241 -31.13 4.58 9.32
C GLY A 241 -29.92 4.43 10.24
N TYR A 242 -30.13 4.48 11.56
CA TYR A 242 -29.07 4.24 12.53
C TYR A 242 -28.56 2.80 12.55
N LYS A 243 -29.40 1.82 12.17
CA LYS A 243 -29.04 0.39 12.17
C LYS A 243 -28.13 0.02 11.00
N GLN A 244 -27.98 0.91 10.02
CA GLN A 244 -27.08 0.71 8.89
C GLN A 244 -25.59 0.84 9.26
N PHE A 245 -25.28 1.45 10.41
CA PHE A 245 -23.90 1.47 10.88
C PHE A 245 -23.52 0.09 11.43
N TYR A 246 -22.42 -0.44 10.91
CA TYR A 246 -21.84 -1.68 11.39
C TYR A 246 -21.60 -1.64 12.90
N ASP A 247 -22.11 -2.64 13.62
CA ASP A 247 -21.97 -2.78 15.08
C ASP A 247 -22.49 -1.55 15.87
N PHE A 248 -23.56 -0.90 15.39
CA PHE A 248 -24.11 0.32 16.01
C PHE A 248 -24.46 0.18 17.51
N GLU A 249 -24.83 -1.02 17.95
CA GLU A 249 -25.17 -1.31 19.36
C GLU A 249 -23.96 -1.07 20.30
N SER A 250 -22.75 -1.38 19.82
CA SER A 250 -21.50 -1.27 20.56
C SER A 250 -20.92 0.15 20.62
N ASN A 251 -21.63 1.15 20.09
CA ASN A 251 -21.18 2.54 20.01
C ASN A 251 -19.80 2.70 19.32
N PRO A 252 -19.67 2.29 18.05
CA PRO A 252 -18.40 2.22 17.37
C PRO A 252 -17.86 3.62 17.01
N LEU A 253 -16.63 3.70 16.53
CA LEU A 253 -16.07 4.96 16.04
C LEU A 253 -16.58 5.31 14.65
N ILE A 254 -17.11 6.50 14.49
CA ILE A 254 -17.58 7.05 13.23
C ILE A 254 -16.61 8.12 12.75
N ALA A 255 -16.20 8.03 11.48
CA ALA A 255 -15.58 9.12 10.76
C ALA A 255 -16.64 9.85 9.93
N ARG A 256 -16.74 11.17 10.13
CA ARG A 256 -17.40 12.09 9.20
C ARG A 256 -16.40 12.49 8.14
N ILE A 257 -16.78 12.27 6.89
CA ILE A 257 -16.00 12.56 5.70
C ILE A 257 -16.66 13.75 5.03
N SER A 258 -15.89 14.81 4.81
CA SER A 258 -16.27 15.92 3.95
C SER A 258 -15.95 15.55 2.51
N THR A 259 -16.98 15.52 1.68
CA THR A 259 -16.94 14.94 0.34
C THR A 259 -17.11 16.01 -0.73
N VAL A 260 -16.51 15.78 -1.89
CA VAL A 260 -16.64 16.69 -3.05
C VAL A 260 -17.80 16.28 -3.96
N SER A 261 -18.16 15.00 -3.89
CA SER A 261 -19.30 14.39 -4.56
C SER A 261 -19.87 13.35 -3.62
N GLN A 262 -21.15 13.03 -3.79
CA GLN A 262 -21.79 11.96 -3.03
C GLN A 262 -21.01 10.65 -3.17
N ILE A 263 -20.70 10.05 -2.03
CA ILE A 263 -20.13 8.71 -1.88
C ILE A 263 -20.92 7.96 -0.81
N GLY A 264 -21.28 6.72 -1.12
CA GLY A 264 -22.14 5.91 -0.26
C GLY A 264 -23.62 6.10 -0.54
N GLN A 265 -24.47 5.46 0.27
CA GLN A 265 -25.92 5.43 0.10
C GLN A 265 -26.63 6.11 1.27
N ILE A 266 -27.82 6.65 1.00
CA ILE A 266 -28.71 7.19 2.04
C ILE A 266 -29.41 6.07 2.80
N ASP A 267 -29.93 6.43 3.96
CA ASP A 267 -30.47 5.52 4.97
C ASP A 267 -31.78 4.82 4.57
N THR A 268 -32.51 5.35 3.60
CA THR A 268 -33.74 4.75 3.04
C THR A 268 -33.48 3.57 2.10
N THR A 269 -32.21 3.24 1.84
CA THR A 269 -31.84 2.15 0.93
C THR A 269 -31.62 0.85 1.70
N ASN A 270 -32.39 -0.20 1.37
CA ASN A 270 -32.32 -1.53 2.01
C ASN A 270 -32.63 -1.55 3.54
N GLU A 271 -33.60 -0.76 4.00
CA GLU A 271 -34.00 -0.64 5.42
C GLU A 271 -34.27 -1.97 6.17
N THR A 272 -34.54 -3.06 5.44
CA THR A 272 -34.87 -4.37 6.04
C THR A 272 -33.67 -5.29 6.29
N GLU A 273 -32.47 -4.92 5.83
CA GLU A 273 -31.30 -5.79 5.88
C GLU A 273 -30.19 -5.13 6.72
N THR A 274 -30.11 -5.52 7.99
CA THR A 274 -28.96 -5.17 8.84
C THR A 274 -27.67 -5.61 8.12
N PRO A 275 -26.64 -4.74 7.98
CA PRO A 275 -25.37 -5.14 7.39
C PRO A 275 -24.83 -6.37 8.13
N PRO A 276 -24.29 -7.38 7.43
CA PRO A 276 -23.70 -8.53 8.08
C PRO A 276 -22.56 -8.08 9.01
N GLY A 277 -22.66 -8.50 10.28
CA GLY A 277 -21.61 -8.40 11.29
C GLY A 277 -20.33 -9.14 10.90
#